data_AF-A0A327Y890-F1
#
_entry.id   AF-A0A327Y890-F1
#
_cell.length_a   1.000
_cell.length_b   1.000
_cell.length_c   1.000
_cell.angle_alpha   90.00
_cell.angle_beta   90.00
_cell.angle_gamma   90.00
#
_symmetry.space_group_name_H-M   'P 1'
#
loop_
_entity.id
_entity.type
_entity.pdbx_description
1 polymer ?
#
loop_
_entity_poly.entity_id
_entity_poly.type
_entity_poly.pdbx_seq_one_letter_code
_entity_poly.pdbx_strand_id
1 'polypeptide(L)'
;MVYRGITINKDSNYIITQGLSQVMGKEFKISTQRWTSEDYLRVIRYLIDYVLDYQPIIKGEQTISYHSWLLKFKQVTNLYYEIWEANSEGNGFTKGVDYSIKVIKEQENLCKQYGVSPIFPTFNQNIVISKGVYEGLGVDAVRYPSPEYMTGWWITTELYDDNIDSLMNVHYFHVAFKRPDLIKYLALPYGFRFYITEQEKEIWFDKEVLEE
;
A
#
# COMPACT_ATOMS: atom_id res chain seq x y z
N MET A 1 -20.56 12.47 10.14
CA MET A 1 -21.30 11.39 9.42
C MET A 1 -21.25 10.12 10.26
N VAL A 2 -22.10 9.12 10.03
CA VAL A 2 -22.06 7.84 10.75
C VAL A 2 -21.66 6.73 9.77
N TYR A 3 -20.76 5.84 10.19
CA TYR A 3 -20.34 4.65 9.46
C TYR A 3 -20.31 3.46 10.41
N ARG A 4 -21.11 2.42 10.12
CA ARG A 4 -21.24 1.21 10.96
C ARG A 4 -21.43 1.51 12.46
N GLY A 5 -22.27 2.50 12.77
CA GLY A 5 -22.55 2.92 14.16
C GLY A 5 -21.49 3.83 14.80
N ILE A 6 -20.34 4.04 14.15
CA ILE A 6 -19.30 4.96 14.60
C ILE A 6 -19.53 6.34 13.98
N THR A 7 -19.55 7.37 14.82
CA THR A 7 -19.63 8.75 14.34
C THR A 7 -18.24 9.21 13.90
N ILE A 8 -18.16 9.84 12.73
CA ILE A 8 -16.95 10.45 12.18
C ILE A 8 -17.16 11.96 12.13
N ASN A 9 -16.45 12.65 13.02
CA ASN A 9 -16.44 14.11 13.13
C ASN A 9 -15.30 14.67 12.28
N LYS A 10 -15.59 15.75 11.57
CA LYS A 10 -14.62 16.47 10.74
C LYS A 10 -14.42 17.87 11.31
N ASP A 11 -13.17 18.23 11.47
CA ASP A 11 -12.71 19.59 11.76
C ASP A 11 -11.81 20.03 10.59
N SER A 12 -11.47 21.31 10.54
CA SER A 12 -10.55 21.94 9.59
C SER A 12 -9.26 21.15 9.33
N ASN A 13 -8.68 20.53 10.37
CA ASN A 13 -7.38 19.85 10.29
C ASN A 13 -7.42 18.36 10.64
N TYR A 14 -8.60 17.82 11.00
CA TYR A 14 -8.70 16.46 11.52
C TYR A 14 -9.98 15.74 11.13
N ILE A 15 -9.87 14.42 11.00
CA ILE A 15 -11.01 13.50 11.11
C ILE A 15 -10.84 12.68 12.37
N ILE A 16 -11.90 12.62 13.19
CA ILE A 16 -11.89 11.96 14.50
C ILE A 16 -13.09 11.04 14.61
N THR A 17 -12.89 9.81 15.08
CA THR A 17 -14.01 8.92 15.40
C THR A 17 -14.61 9.25 16.76
N GLN A 18 -15.88 8.88 16.93
CA GLN A 18 -16.59 8.92 18.20
C GLN A 18 -17.45 7.66 18.30
N GLY A 19 -17.15 6.83 19.31
CA GLY A 19 -17.78 5.55 19.57
C GLY A 19 -16.81 4.37 19.56
N LEU A 20 -15.65 4.47 18.89
CA LEU A 20 -14.67 3.36 18.87
C LEU A 20 -14.06 3.12 20.25
N SER A 21 -14.02 4.13 21.10
CA SER A 21 -13.55 3.99 22.49
C SER A 21 -14.33 2.96 23.29
N GLN A 22 -15.59 2.69 22.94
CA GLN A 22 -16.38 1.63 23.57
C GLN A 22 -15.91 0.22 23.19
N VAL A 23 -15.23 0.07 22.05
CA VAL A 23 -14.74 -1.21 21.51
C VAL A 23 -13.27 -1.42 21.84
N MET A 24 -12.44 -0.40 21.65
CA MET A 24 -10.96 -0.50 21.75
C MET A 24 -10.35 0.49 22.76
N GLY A 25 -11.17 1.19 23.55
CA GLY A 25 -10.71 2.09 24.61
C GLY A 25 -10.16 3.45 24.16
N LYS A 26 -10.05 3.71 22.84
CA LYS A 26 -9.63 5.00 22.26
C LYS A 26 -10.35 5.27 20.94
N GLU A 27 -10.31 6.52 20.52
CA GLU A 27 -10.75 6.94 19.19
C GLU A 27 -9.56 7.02 18.21
N PHE A 28 -9.84 6.97 16.91
CA PHE A 28 -8.86 7.29 15.88
C PHE A 28 -8.90 8.78 15.54
N LYS A 29 -7.72 9.34 15.29
CA LYS A 29 -7.53 10.73 14.85
C LYS A 29 -6.57 10.78 13.66
N ILE A 30 -7.06 11.25 12.52
CA ILE A 30 -6.28 11.44 11.28
C ILE A 30 -6.09 12.93 11.05
N SER A 31 -4.86 13.36 10.80
CA SER A 31 -4.57 14.73 10.33
C SER A 31 -4.94 14.87 8.86
N THR A 32 -5.61 15.96 8.50
CA THR A 32 -5.94 16.29 7.10
C THR A 32 -5.09 17.45 6.61
N GLN A 33 -4.62 17.38 5.36
CA GLN A 33 -3.73 18.38 4.77
C GLN A 33 -4.09 18.68 3.31
N ARG A 34 -3.70 17.81 2.37
CA ARG A 34 -3.75 18.12 0.92
C ARG A 34 -4.86 17.41 0.14
N TRP A 35 -5.38 16.30 0.65
CA TRP A 35 -6.36 15.48 -0.08
C TRP A 35 -7.79 15.88 0.22
N THR A 36 -8.73 15.30 -0.54
CA THR A 36 -10.14 15.60 -0.34
C THR A 36 -10.66 14.95 0.94
N SER A 37 -11.77 15.49 1.45
CA SER A 37 -12.49 14.93 2.59
C SER A 37 -12.88 13.45 2.41
N GLU A 38 -13.17 13.01 1.19
CA GLU A 38 -13.55 11.62 0.92
C GLU A 38 -12.33 10.69 0.95
N ASP A 39 -11.16 11.17 0.52
CA ASP A 39 -9.93 10.37 0.56
C ASP A 39 -9.55 9.97 2.01
N TYR A 40 -9.63 10.91 2.95
CA TYR A 40 -9.39 10.61 4.37
C TYR A 40 -10.51 9.74 4.98
N LEU A 41 -11.76 9.89 4.50
CA LEU A 41 -12.86 9.03 4.94
C LEU A 41 -12.65 7.58 4.52
N ARG A 42 -12.07 7.30 3.35
CA ARG A 42 -11.73 5.93 2.93
C ARG A 42 -10.75 5.28 3.90
N VAL A 43 -9.71 6.01 4.31
CA VAL A 43 -8.73 5.52 5.30
C VAL A 43 -9.40 5.25 6.65
N ILE A 44 -10.21 6.17 7.17
CA ILE A 44 -10.82 5.97 8.50
C ILE A 44 -11.87 4.86 8.50
N ARG A 45 -12.61 4.68 7.39
CA ARG A 45 -13.56 3.57 7.24
C ARG A 45 -12.84 2.23 7.23
N TYR A 46 -11.73 2.11 6.51
CA TYR A 46 -10.89 0.92 6.53
C TYR A 46 -10.45 0.55 7.96
N LEU A 47 -10.01 1.55 8.74
CA LEU A 47 -9.60 1.33 10.12
C LEU A 47 -10.77 0.96 11.04
N ILE A 48 -11.95 1.57 10.83
CA ILE A 48 -13.17 1.21 11.56
C ILE A 48 -13.56 -0.25 11.25
N ASP A 49 -13.56 -0.64 9.98
CA ASP A 49 -13.88 -2.01 9.57
C ASP A 49 -12.93 -3.01 10.22
N TYR A 50 -11.62 -2.74 10.17
CA TYR A 50 -10.61 -3.57 10.85
C TYR A 50 -10.90 -3.74 12.35
N VAL A 51 -11.24 -2.66 13.06
CA VAL A 51 -11.52 -2.74 14.50
C VAL A 51 -12.81 -3.51 14.78
N LEU A 52 -13.88 -3.23 14.04
CA LEU A 52 -15.18 -3.84 14.29
C LEU A 52 -15.22 -5.32 13.89
N ASP A 53 -14.54 -5.70 12.81
CA ASP A 53 -14.56 -7.06 12.28
C ASP A 53 -13.62 -8.00 13.06
N TYR A 54 -12.46 -7.50 13.51
CA TYR A 54 -11.43 -8.34 14.13
C TYR A 54 -11.23 -8.11 15.63
N GLN A 55 -11.78 -7.03 16.19
CA GLN A 55 -11.62 -6.63 17.61
C GLN A 55 -10.18 -6.79 18.14
N PRO A 56 -9.18 -6.20 17.46
CA PRO A 56 -7.78 -6.41 17.79
C PRO A 56 -7.39 -5.67 19.07
N ILE A 57 -6.42 -6.23 19.80
CA ILE A 57 -5.73 -5.49 20.87
C ILE A 57 -4.70 -4.57 20.24
N ILE A 58 -5.00 -3.27 20.16
CA ILE A 58 -4.11 -2.27 19.58
C ILE A 58 -3.14 -1.70 20.63
N LYS A 59 -1.84 -1.66 20.30
CA LYS A 59 -0.80 -0.99 21.11
C LYS A 59 -0.34 0.32 20.46
N GLY A 60 0.12 1.27 21.27
CA GLY A 60 0.44 2.65 20.85
C GLY A 60 1.60 2.88 19.88
N GLU A 61 2.21 1.81 19.36
CA GLU A 61 3.23 1.86 18.29
C GLU A 61 3.01 0.76 17.24
N GLN A 62 1.87 0.09 17.27
CA GLN A 62 1.58 -1.02 16.37
C GLN A 62 1.34 -0.50 14.95
N THR A 63 1.83 -1.25 13.97
CA THR A 63 1.61 -0.97 12.56
C THR A 63 0.45 -1.78 12.00
N ILE A 64 -0.14 -1.28 10.93
CA ILE A 64 -1.18 -1.94 10.16
C ILE A 64 -0.99 -1.64 8.68
N SER A 65 -1.16 -2.65 7.82
CA SER A 65 -1.20 -2.40 6.39
C SER A 65 -2.49 -1.66 6.03
N TYR A 66 -2.38 -0.58 5.27
CA TYR A 66 -3.48 0.02 4.52
C TYR A 66 -3.22 -0.25 3.06
N HIS A 67 -3.76 -1.38 2.57
CA HIS A 67 -3.46 -1.89 1.24
C HIS A 67 -1.94 -1.98 1.03
N SER A 68 -1.39 -1.23 0.06
CA SER A 68 0.02 -1.19 -0.31
C SER A 68 0.91 -0.25 0.50
N TRP A 69 0.41 0.36 1.57
CA TRP A 69 1.21 1.20 2.45
C TRP A 69 1.08 0.81 3.92
N LEU A 70 2.00 1.31 4.75
CA LEU A 70 2.06 1.00 6.17
C LEU A 70 1.64 2.20 7.01
N LEU A 71 0.61 1.97 7.82
CA LEU A 71 0.16 2.91 8.85
C LEU A 71 0.66 2.48 10.21
N LYS A 72 0.65 3.42 11.16
CA LYS A 72 1.03 3.22 12.54
C LYS A 72 0.07 3.94 13.47
N PHE A 73 -0.39 3.22 14.48
CA PHE A 73 -1.13 3.78 15.58
C PHE A 73 -0.15 4.42 16.54
N LYS A 74 -0.20 5.75 16.69
CA LYS A 74 0.64 6.50 17.63
C LYS A 74 -0.18 6.95 18.82
N GLN A 75 0.14 6.44 20.01
CA GLN A 75 -0.52 6.89 21.24
C GLN A 75 0.13 8.17 21.76
N VAL A 76 -0.41 9.31 21.35
CA VAL A 76 0.05 10.63 21.84
C VAL A 76 -0.70 11.05 23.12
N THR A 77 -1.95 10.61 23.27
CA THR A 77 -2.79 10.90 24.44
C THR A 77 -3.55 9.65 24.89
N ASN A 78 -4.22 9.72 26.04
CA ASN A 78 -5.08 8.62 26.49
C ASN A 78 -6.39 8.50 25.72
N LEU A 79 -6.78 9.52 24.93
CA LEU A 79 -8.07 9.58 24.24
C LEU A 79 -7.99 9.05 22.80
N TYR A 80 -6.86 9.23 22.13
CA TYR A 80 -6.72 8.97 20.70
C TYR A 80 -5.49 8.14 20.37
N TYR A 81 -5.62 7.27 19.37
CA TYR A 81 -4.50 6.91 18.52
C TYR A 81 -4.47 7.88 17.33
N GLU A 82 -3.39 8.64 17.23
CA GLU A 82 -3.11 9.37 16.00
C GLU A 82 -2.64 8.40 14.93
N ILE A 83 -3.13 8.55 13.70
CA ILE A 83 -2.69 7.72 12.58
C ILE A 83 -1.50 8.38 11.90
N TRP A 84 -0.42 7.63 11.85
CA TRP A 84 0.84 7.99 11.20
C TRP A 84 1.08 7.02 10.05
N GLU A 85 1.93 7.38 9.12
CA GLU A 85 2.30 6.56 7.96
C GLU A 85 3.81 6.42 7.85
N ALA A 86 4.28 5.29 7.28
CA ALA A 86 5.67 5.16 6.91
C ALA A 86 6.04 6.29 5.94
N ASN A 87 7.17 6.94 6.15
CA ASN A 87 7.64 7.94 5.20
C ASN A 87 8.13 7.28 3.91
N SER A 88 8.12 8.04 2.82
CA SER A 88 8.51 7.53 1.49
C SER A 88 9.98 7.13 1.39
N GLU A 89 10.82 7.61 2.31
CA GLU A 89 12.24 7.29 2.39
C GLU A 89 12.52 5.98 3.16
N GLY A 90 11.50 5.41 3.82
CA GLY A 90 11.63 4.18 4.62
C GLY A 90 12.44 4.33 5.91
N ASN A 91 12.71 5.55 6.38
CA ASN A 91 13.53 5.82 7.57
C ASN A 91 12.72 6.16 8.83
N GLY A 92 11.39 6.05 8.79
CA GLY A 92 10.53 6.33 9.94
C GLY A 92 9.05 6.50 9.61
N PHE A 93 8.35 7.17 10.51
CA PHE A 93 6.92 7.46 10.38
C PHE A 93 6.67 8.96 10.52
N THR A 94 5.71 9.47 9.75
CA THR A 94 5.23 10.85 9.82
C THR A 94 3.75 10.90 10.14
N LYS A 95 3.30 12.02 10.72
CA LYS A 95 1.89 12.23 11.09
C LYS A 95 1.05 12.40 9.83
N GLY A 96 -0.11 11.72 9.78
CA GLY A 96 -1.02 11.77 8.63
C GLY A 96 -0.99 10.50 7.80
N VAL A 97 -1.69 10.56 6.66
CA VAL A 97 -1.93 9.41 5.75
C VAL A 97 -1.85 9.84 4.28
N ASP A 98 -1.20 10.97 4.03
CA ASP A 98 -1.21 11.65 2.75
C ASP A 98 -0.41 10.90 1.68
N TYR A 99 0.69 10.26 2.03
CA TYR A 99 1.45 9.43 1.09
C TYR A 99 0.73 8.11 0.81
N SER A 100 0.10 7.52 1.82
CA SER A 100 -0.74 6.33 1.73
C SER A 100 -1.88 6.56 0.75
N ILE A 101 -2.60 7.68 0.89
CA ILE A 101 -3.66 8.08 -0.06
C ILE A 101 -3.09 8.23 -1.47
N LYS A 102 -1.91 8.86 -1.63
CA LYS A 102 -1.26 9.00 -2.94
C LYS A 102 -1.04 7.64 -3.60
N VAL A 103 -0.38 6.72 -2.88
CA VAL A 103 -0.03 5.38 -3.36
C VAL A 103 -1.29 4.63 -3.81
N ILE A 104 -2.32 4.58 -2.96
CA ILE A 104 -3.54 3.84 -3.27
C ILE A 104 -4.29 4.46 -4.46
N LYS A 105 -4.38 5.79 -4.52
CA LYS A 105 -5.03 6.46 -5.66
C LYS A 105 -4.29 6.25 -6.97
N GLU A 106 -2.95 6.31 -6.97
CA GLU A 106 -2.16 6.08 -8.18
C GLU A 106 -2.33 4.64 -8.69
N GLN A 107 -2.33 3.66 -7.78
CA GLN A 107 -2.57 2.26 -8.08
C GLN A 107 -3.99 2.02 -8.63
N GLU A 108 -5.02 2.57 -7.98
CA GLU A 108 -6.41 2.45 -8.41
C GLU A 108 -6.65 3.12 -9.76
N ASN A 109 -6.09 4.31 -9.97
CA ASN A 109 -6.22 5.03 -11.22
C ASN A 109 -5.59 4.26 -12.38
N LEU A 110 -4.42 3.67 -12.16
CA LEU A 110 -3.80 2.83 -13.18
C LEU A 110 -4.65 1.60 -13.49
N CYS A 111 -5.08 0.84 -12.47
CA CYS A 111 -5.93 -0.33 -12.68
C CYS A 111 -7.22 0.03 -13.44
N LYS A 112 -7.82 1.17 -13.11
CA LYS A 112 -9.01 1.69 -13.81
C LYS A 112 -8.75 2.00 -15.29
N GLN A 113 -7.56 2.47 -15.68
CA GLN A 113 -7.21 2.70 -17.09
C GLN A 113 -7.26 1.40 -17.91
N TYR A 114 -6.97 0.26 -17.26
CA TYR A 114 -7.03 -1.07 -17.87
C TYR A 114 -8.36 -1.80 -17.60
N GLY A 115 -9.34 -1.15 -16.97
CA GLY A 115 -10.64 -1.74 -16.68
C GLY A 115 -10.62 -2.89 -15.67
N VAL A 116 -9.59 -2.95 -14.81
CA VAL A 116 -9.39 -4.03 -13.83
C VAL A 116 -9.48 -3.54 -12.40
N SER A 117 -9.80 -4.46 -11.48
CA SER A 117 -9.74 -4.19 -10.05
C SER A 117 -8.32 -4.40 -9.50
N PRO A 118 -7.83 -3.53 -8.61
CA PRO A 118 -6.50 -3.66 -8.04
C PRO A 118 -6.38 -4.88 -7.12
N ILE A 119 -5.23 -5.55 -7.17
CA ILE A 119 -4.78 -6.51 -6.17
C ILE A 119 -3.58 -5.89 -5.44
N PHE A 120 -3.84 -5.25 -4.32
CA PHE A 120 -2.82 -4.52 -3.57
C PHE A 120 -1.80 -5.47 -2.92
N PRO A 121 -0.49 -5.31 -3.18
CA PRO A 121 0.52 -5.98 -2.39
C PRO A 121 0.51 -5.43 -0.96
N THR A 122 0.76 -6.25 0.05
CA THR A 122 0.95 -5.77 1.42
C THR A 122 2.43 -5.54 1.72
N PHE A 123 2.72 -4.73 2.73
CA PHE A 123 4.11 -4.37 3.08
C PHE A 123 5.01 -5.59 3.35
N ASN A 124 4.46 -6.64 3.96
CA ASN A 124 5.22 -7.82 4.37
C ASN A 124 5.36 -8.88 3.28
N GLN A 125 4.63 -8.75 2.16
CA GLN A 125 4.75 -9.69 1.06
C GLN A 125 6.12 -9.59 0.39
N ASN A 126 6.56 -10.71 -0.15
CA ASN A 126 7.81 -10.82 -0.87
C ASN A 126 7.62 -10.54 -2.37
N ILE A 127 8.65 -9.98 -2.98
CA ILE A 127 8.75 -9.66 -4.41
C ILE A 127 10.08 -10.17 -4.94
N VAL A 128 10.08 -10.71 -6.15
CA VAL A 128 11.29 -11.22 -6.80
C VAL A 128 11.89 -10.10 -7.65
N ILE A 129 13.19 -9.85 -7.50
CA ILE A 129 13.91 -8.84 -8.28
C ILE A 129 15.23 -9.40 -8.81
N SER A 130 15.65 -8.96 -10.00
CA SER A 130 17.02 -9.17 -10.48
C SER A 130 17.98 -8.07 -10.03
N LYS A 131 19.27 -8.25 -10.32
CA LYS A 131 20.26 -7.17 -10.30
C LYS A 131 19.81 -5.99 -11.17
N GLY A 132 20.15 -4.77 -10.78
CA GLY A 132 19.83 -3.54 -11.54
C GLY A 132 18.54 -2.85 -11.10
N VAL A 133 17.61 -3.57 -10.45
CA VAL A 133 16.31 -3.01 -10.06
C VAL A 133 16.47 -1.87 -9.05
N TYR A 134 17.32 -2.05 -8.03
CA TYR A 134 17.56 -1.01 -7.03
C TYR A 134 18.42 0.14 -7.54
N GLU A 135 19.20 -0.09 -8.59
CA GLU A 135 20.05 0.89 -9.25
C GLU A 135 19.24 1.82 -10.18
N GLY A 136 17.94 1.55 -10.36
CA GLY A 136 17.05 2.39 -11.16
C GLY A 136 17.07 2.07 -12.65
N LEU A 137 17.63 0.92 -13.05
CA LEU A 137 17.59 0.50 -14.45
C LEU A 137 16.15 0.26 -14.93
N GLY A 138 15.99 0.27 -16.25
CA GLY A 138 14.76 -0.14 -16.91
C GLY A 138 14.36 -1.57 -16.50
N VAL A 139 13.05 -1.79 -16.37
CA VAL A 139 12.51 -3.02 -15.82
C VAL A 139 11.57 -3.69 -16.80
N ASP A 140 11.68 -5.01 -16.89
CA ASP A 140 10.65 -5.90 -17.41
C ASP A 140 10.04 -6.64 -16.22
N ALA A 141 8.72 -6.58 -16.08
CA ALA A 141 8.04 -7.17 -14.94
C ALA A 141 6.82 -7.97 -15.37
N VAL A 142 6.59 -9.06 -14.65
CA VAL A 142 5.47 -9.98 -14.85
C VAL A 142 4.87 -10.37 -13.50
N ARG A 143 3.54 -10.47 -13.41
CA ARG A 143 2.83 -10.86 -12.20
C ARG A 143 2.16 -12.22 -12.35
N TYR A 144 2.76 -13.26 -11.77
CA TYR A 144 2.22 -14.61 -11.73
C TYR A 144 1.22 -14.78 -10.58
N PRO A 145 0.21 -15.66 -10.72
CA PRO A 145 -0.51 -16.21 -9.57
C PRO A 145 0.48 -16.70 -8.51
N SER A 146 0.23 -16.42 -7.23
CA SER A 146 1.21 -16.73 -6.19
C SER A 146 0.56 -16.90 -4.81
N PRO A 147 1.22 -17.63 -3.88
CA PRO A 147 0.76 -17.75 -2.50
C PRO A 147 0.68 -16.39 -1.78
N GLU A 148 -0.12 -16.32 -0.71
CA GLU A 148 -0.43 -15.07 0.00
C GLU A 148 0.80 -14.30 0.53
N TYR A 149 1.90 -14.98 0.86
CA TYR A 149 3.13 -14.32 1.31
C TYR A 149 3.97 -13.71 0.19
N MET A 150 3.61 -13.93 -1.08
CA MET A 150 4.26 -13.39 -2.27
C MET A 150 3.33 -12.40 -2.97
N THR A 151 3.90 -11.33 -3.52
CA THR A 151 3.15 -10.38 -4.35
C THR A 151 2.76 -10.95 -5.72
N GLY A 152 3.53 -11.96 -6.18
CA GLY A 152 3.50 -12.51 -7.53
C GLY A 152 4.33 -11.73 -8.55
N TRP A 153 4.88 -10.57 -8.17
CA TRP A 153 5.73 -9.79 -9.06
C TRP A 153 7.15 -10.36 -9.15
N TRP A 154 7.60 -10.48 -10.39
CA TRP A 154 8.99 -10.70 -10.76
C TRP A 154 9.40 -9.49 -11.58
N ILE A 155 10.42 -8.77 -11.10
CA ILE A 155 10.91 -7.55 -11.74
C ILE A 155 12.36 -7.77 -12.12
N THR A 156 12.62 -7.86 -13.41
CA THR A 156 13.96 -8.06 -13.97
C THR A 156 14.45 -6.80 -14.68
N THR A 157 15.74 -6.74 -14.98
CA THR A 157 16.34 -5.69 -15.81
C THR A 157 17.15 -6.34 -16.93
N GLU A 158 17.75 -5.52 -17.80
CA GLU A 158 18.73 -5.96 -18.80
C GLU A 158 19.94 -6.71 -18.22
N LEU A 159 20.18 -6.65 -16.91
CA LEU A 159 21.25 -7.39 -16.23
C LEU A 159 20.83 -8.80 -15.78
N TYR A 160 19.58 -9.21 -16.02
CA TYR A 160 19.13 -10.57 -15.75
C TYR A 160 19.78 -11.54 -16.76
N ASP A 161 20.34 -12.61 -16.25
CA ASP A 161 21.19 -13.57 -16.97
C ASP A 161 20.45 -14.87 -17.33
N ASP A 162 19.12 -14.85 -17.34
CA ASP A 162 18.24 -16.01 -17.51
C ASP A 162 18.45 -17.13 -16.47
N ASN A 163 19.17 -16.84 -15.38
CA ASN A 163 19.40 -17.77 -14.29
C ASN A 163 18.51 -17.43 -13.10
N ILE A 164 17.47 -18.23 -12.85
CA ILE A 164 16.52 -18.02 -11.75
C ILE A 164 17.22 -17.97 -10.38
N ASP A 165 18.33 -18.71 -10.20
CA ASP A 165 19.09 -18.71 -8.96
C ASP A 165 19.80 -17.37 -8.68
N SER A 166 19.94 -16.49 -9.69
CA SER A 166 20.50 -15.15 -9.53
C SER A 166 19.49 -14.12 -8.98
N LEU A 167 18.20 -14.49 -8.94
CA LEU A 167 17.13 -13.62 -8.49
C LEU A 167 17.09 -13.52 -6.97
N MET A 168 16.71 -12.33 -6.50
CA MET A 168 16.60 -12.03 -5.08
C MET A 168 15.14 -12.01 -4.66
N ASN A 169 14.83 -12.71 -3.58
CA ASN A 169 13.56 -12.60 -2.89
C ASN A 169 13.68 -11.56 -1.76
N VAL A 170 12.95 -10.45 -1.88
CA VAL A 170 13.00 -9.33 -0.94
C VAL A 170 11.61 -8.92 -0.50
N HIS A 171 11.48 -8.24 0.64
CA HIS A 171 10.20 -7.64 1.01
C HIS A 171 9.80 -6.51 0.05
N TYR A 172 8.51 -6.44 -0.29
CA TYR A 172 7.91 -5.42 -1.14
C TYR A 172 8.30 -4.00 -0.73
N PHE A 173 8.34 -3.71 0.58
CA PHE A 173 8.65 -2.37 1.05
C PHE A 173 10.05 -1.89 0.64
N HIS A 174 11.03 -2.79 0.48
CA HIS A 174 12.35 -2.39 0.00
C HIS A 174 12.30 -1.86 -1.44
N VAL A 175 11.50 -2.51 -2.30
CA VAL A 175 11.26 -2.04 -3.66
C VAL A 175 10.45 -0.76 -3.64
N ALA A 176 9.40 -0.67 -2.82
CA ALA A 176 8.59 0.55 -2.73
C ALA A 176 9.42 1.78 -2.34
N PHE A 177 10.33 1.65 -1.36
CA PHE A 177 11.19 2.76 -0.93
C PHE A 177 12.28 3.11 -1.95
N LYS A 178 12.91 2.10 -2.59
CA LYS A 178 14.03 2.34 -3.53
C LYS A 178 13.57 2.67 -4.95
N ARG A 179 12.38 2.20 -5.35
CA ARG A 179 11.77 2.36 -6.66
C ARG A 179 10.34 2.90 -6.54
N PRO A 180 10.17 4.11 -5.96
CA PRO A 180 8.85 4.72 -5.82
C PRO A 180 8.15 4.98 -7.16
N ASP A 181 8.91 5.06 -8.26
CA ASP A 181 8.43 5.15 -9.64
C ASP A 181 7.62 3.93 -10.09
N LEU A 182 7.88 2.76 -9.49
CA LEU A 182 7.23 1.50 -9.84
C LEU A 182 5.94 1.23 -9.05
N ILE A 183 5.76 1.83 -7.86
CA ILE A 183 4.68 1.52 -6.91
C ILE A 183 3.29 1.50 -7.58
N LYS A 184 3.02 2.46 -8.47
CA LYS A 184 1.71 2.59 -9.13
C LYS A 184 1.33 1.37 -9.98
N TYR A 185 2.31 0.63 -10.51
CA TYR A 185 2.08 -0.58 -11.32
C TYR A 185 1.80 -1.81 -10.44
N LEU A 186 2.28 -1.82 -9.20
CA LEU A 186 2.33 -3.04 -8.38
C LEU A 186 0.97 -3.54 -7.89
N ALA A 187 -0.11 -2.79 -8.11
CA ALA A 187 -1.47 -3.24 -7.84
C ALA A 187 -2.17 -3.89 -9.06
N LEU A 188 -1.59 -3.85 -10.26
CA LEU A 188 -2.15 -4.54 -11.43
C LEU A 188 -2.27 -6.03 -11.14
N PRO A 189 -3.40 -6.69 -11.44
CA PRO A 189 -3.66 -8.07 -11.01
C PRO A 189 -2.75 -9.09 -11.72
N TYR A 190 -2.86 -10.36 -11.32
CA TYR A 190 -2.14 -11.46 -11.98
C TYR A 190 -2.40 -11.48 -13.50
N GLY A 191 -1.40 -11.91 -14.26
CA GLY A 191 -1.39 -11.88 -15.73
C GLY A 191 -0.96 -10.53 -16.32
N PHE A 192 -0.74 -9.49 -15.51
CA PHE A 192 -0.19 -8.24 -16.04
C PHE A 192 1.32 -8.28 -16.16
N ARG A 193 1.80 -7.61 -17.21
CA ARG A 193 3.19 -7.28 -17.45
C ARG A 193 3.38 -5.77 -17.59
N PHE A 194 4.59 -5.29 -17.30
CA PHE A 194 5.00 -3.96 -17.69
C PHE A 194 6.48 -3.93 -18.07
N TYR A 195 6.79 -3.15 -19.09
CA TYR A 195 8.14 -2.83 -19.51
C TYR A 195 8.33 -1.32 -19.43
N ILE A 196 9.24 -0.87 -18.55
CA ILE A 196 9.43 0.54 -18.23
C ILE A 196 10.90 0.89 -18.30
N THR A 197 11.27 1.73 -19.26
CA THR A 197 12.59 2.35 -19.40
C THR A 197 12.46 3.88 -19.42
N GLU A 198 13.56 4.58 -19.66
CA GLU A 198 13.51 6.03 -19.87
C GLU A 198 12.75 6.40 -21.17
N GLN A 199 12.84 5.55 -22.19
CA GLN A 199 12.32 5.79 -23.53
C GLN A 199 10.93 5.18 -23.75
N GLU A 200 10.63 4.08 -23.07
CA GLU A 200 9.50 3.22 -23.41
C GLU A 200 8.71 2.83 -22.15
N LYS A 201 7.37 2.82 -22.29
CA LYS A 201 6.46 2.44 -21.22
C LYS A 201 5.32 1.63 -21.80
N GLU A 202 5.40 0.32 -21.64
CA GLU A 202 4.37 -0.62 -22.07
C GLU A 202 3.80 -1.37 -20.88
N ILE A 203 2.50 -1.60 -20.91
CA ILE A 203 1.78 -2.37 -19.89
C ILE A 203 0.71 -3.14 -20.64
N TRP A 204 0.65 -4.45 -20.43
CA TRP A 204 -0.31 -5.30 -21.11
C TRP A 204 -0.73 -6.47 -20.21
N PHE A 205 -1.84 -7.08 -20.59
CA PHE A 205 -2.29 -8.32 -20.01
C PHE A 205 -1.84 -9.49 -20.88
N ASP A 206 -1.17 -10.44 -20.26
CA ASP A 206 -0.70 -11.67 -20.84
C ASP A 206 -1.45 -12.83 -20.19
N LYS A 207 -2.31 -13.49 -20.98
CA LYS A 207 -3.15 -14.58 -20.48
C LYS A 207 -2.32 -15.83 -20.17
N GLU A 208 -1.20 -16.05 -20.87
CA GLU A 208 -0.39 -17.27 -20.73
C GLU A 208 0.23 -17.35 -19.33
N VAL A 209 0.56 -16.20 -18.73
CA VAL A 209 1.06 -16.04 -17.35
C VAL A 209 0.10 -16.58 -16.28
N LEU A 210 -1.20 -16.70 -16.58
CA LEU A 210 -2.18 -17.25 -15.63
C LEU A 210 -2.21 -18.78 -15.60
N GLU A 211 -1.58 -19.43 -16.58
CA GLU A 211 -1.60 -20.88 -16.76
C GLU A 211 -0.30 -21.55 -16.25
N GLU A 212 0.67 -20.76 -15.76
CA GLU A 212 1.91 -21.18 -15.10
C GLU A 212 1.77 -21.31 -13.57
#